data_AF-A0A0J8SP74-F1
#
_entry.id   AF-A0A0J8SP74-F1
#
_cell.length_a   1.000
_cell.length_b   1.000
_cell.length_c   1.000
_cell.angle_alpha   90.00
_cell.angle_beta   90.00
_cell.angle_gamma   90.00
#
_symmetry.space_group_name_H-M   'P 1'
#
loop_
_entity.id
_entity.type
_entity.pdbx_description
1 polymer ?
#
loop_
_entity_poly.entity_id
_entity_poly.type
_entity_poly.pdbx_seq_one_letter_code
_entity_poly.pdbx_strand_id
1 'polypeptide(L)'
;MYVYQQLGSTYADWTIVKQIPNETLYARATTLTWNNAMIAIAALVLVIVATLFISIRITGPLKQLMRYMNQIQAGRLHVDIHLSSRDEFGVLARHFRDMMDTVNNLILREYRLEIA
;
A
#
# COMPACT_ATOMS: atom_id res chain seq x y z
N MET A 1 -11.71 -42.43 11.89
CA MET A 1 -13.05 -42.77 11.35
C MET A 1 -13.02 -44.26 11.03
N TYR A 2 -14.00 -45.05 11.50
CA TYR A 2 -14.05 -46.48 11.18
C TYR A 2 -14.80 -46.65 9.86
N VAL A 3 -14.13 -47.17 8.83
CA VAL A 3 -14.76 -47.48 7.55
C VAL A 3 -15.00 -48.98 7.53
N TYR A 4 -16.28 -49.35 7.50
CA TYR A 4 -16.71 -50.74 7.41
C TYR A 4 -16.99 -51.04 5.93
N GLN A 5 -16.31 -52.04 5.38
CA GLN A 5 -16.62 -52.56 4.07
C GLN A 5 -17.00 -54.03 4.24
N GLN A 6 -18.27 -54.36 3.97
CA GLN A 6 -18.74 -55.73 4.00
C GLN A 6 -18.51 -56.37 2.64
N LEU A 7 -17.82 -57.51 2.62
CA LEU A 7 -17.69 -58.37 1.45
C LEU A 7 -18.60 -59.59 1.70
N GLY A 8 -19.75 -59.63 1.04
CA GLY A 8 -20.64 -60.79 1.11
C GLY A 8 -20.02 -61.97 0.35
N SER A 9 -19.84 -63.11 1.01
CA SER A 9 -19.53 -64.37 0.33
C SER A 9 -20.33 -65.52 0.93
N THR A 10 -20.79 -66.43 0.06
CA THR A 10 -21.81 -67.46 0.27
C THR A 10 -21.54 -68.48 1.39
N TYR A 11 -20.37 -68.46 2.05
CA TYR A 11 -20.05 -69.42 3.12
C TYR A 11 -19.63 -68.80 4.47
N ALA A 12 -19.45 -67.47 4.56
CA ALA A 12 -19.37 -66.73 5.83
C ALA A 12 -19.32 -65.20 5.62
N ASP A 13 -20.09 -64.46 6.42
CA ASP A 13 -20.12 -62.99 6.44
C ASP A 13 -18.92 -62.43 7.23
N TRP A 14 -17.81 -62.17 6.55
CA TRP A 14 -16.61 -61.62 7.18
C TRP A 14 -16.62 -60.09 7.07
N THR A 15 -16.70 -59.41 8.22
CA THR A 15 -16.61 -57.94 8.29
C THR A 15 -15.16 -57.52 8.52
N ILE A 16 -14.53 -56.92 7.52
CA ILE A 16 -13.20 -56.34 7.64
C ILE A 16 -13.34 -54.93 8.21
N VAL A 17 -12.74 -54.68 9.37
CA VAL A 17 -12.71 -53.36 10.01
C VAL A 17 -11.37 -52.71 9.69
N LYS A 18 -11.37 -51.67 8.83
CA LYS A 18 -10.19 -50.82 8.62
C LYS A 18 -10.25 -49.62 9.55
N GLN A 19 -9.33 -49.58 10.51
CA GLN A 19 -9.09 -48.38 11.32
C GLN A 19 -8.14 -47.46 10.53
N ILE A 20 -8.67 -46.37 9.98
CA ILE A 20 -7.86 -45.32 9.36
C ILE A 20 -7.45 -44.36 10.49
N PRO A 21 -6.14 -44.26 10.84
CA PRO A 21 -5.67 -43.30 11.82
C PRO A 21 -5.94 -41.88 11.29
N ASN A 22 -6.68 -41.09 12.07
CA ASN A 22 -7.09 -39.72 11.72
C ASN A 22 -5.88 -38.81 11.40
N GLU A 23 -4.72 -39.15 11.93
CA GLU A 23 -3.44 -38.47 11.75
C GLU A 23 -3.07 -38.32 10.26
N THR A 24 -3.40 -39.31 9.44
CA THR A 24 -3.10 -39.28 7.98
C THR A 24 -4.10 -38.47 7.16
N LEU A 25 -5.33 -38.30 7.64
CA LEU A 25 -6.37 -37.51 6.96
C LEU A 25 -6.17 -36.01 7.22
N TYR A 26 -5.77 -35.65 8.44
CA TYR A 26 -5.51 -34.26 8.85
C TYR A 26 -4.07 -33.81 8.59
N ALA A 27 -3.08 -34.71 8.44
CA ALA A 27 -1.71 -34.31 8.10
C ALA A 27 -1.65 -33.52 6.79
N ARG A 28 -2.44 -33.90 5.76
CA ARG A 28 -2.51 -33.15 4.50
C ARG A 28 -3.27 -31.82 4.64
N ALA A 29 -4.31 -31.78 5.47
CA ALA A 29 -5.10 -30.58 5.70
C ALA A 29 -4.32 -29.52 6.50
N THR A 30 -3.59 -29.95 7.54
CA THR A 30 -2.81 -29.08 8.42
C THR A 30 -1.60 -28.46 7.71
N THR A 31 -0.92 -29.21 6.81
CA THR A 31 0.13 -28.63 5.96
C THR A 31 -0.40 -27.57 5.00
N LEU A 32 -1.63 -27.76 4.49
CA LEU A 32 -2.29 -26.76 3.64
C LEU A 32 -2.63 -25.49 4.43
N THR A 33 -3.13 -25.64 5.65
CA THR A 33 -3.43 -24.52 6.55
C THR A 33 -2.18 -23.74 6.91
N TRP A 34 -1.06 -24.41 7.22
CA TRP A 34 0.18 -23.74 7.57
C TRP A 34 0.78 -22.97 6.38
N ASN A 35 0.81 -23.59 5.19
CA ASN A 35 1.29 -22.93 3.99
C ASN A 35 0.43 -21.70 3.64
N ASN A 36 -0.89 -21.82 3.73
CA ASN A 36 -1.80 -20.70 3.50
C ASN A 36 -1.65 -19.59 4.55
N ALA A 37 -1.45 -19.95 5.83
CA ALA A 37 -1.18 -18.98 6.89
C ALA A 37 0.14 -18.22 6.65
N MET A 38 1.19 -18.90 6.20
CA MET A 38 2.45 -18.26 5.84
C MET A 38 2.30 -17.31 4.64
N ILE A 39 1.54 -17.70 3.63
CA ILE A 39 1.23 -16.82 2.49
C ILE A 39 0.45 -15.59 2.95
N ALA A 40 -0.56 -15.77 3.82
CA ALA A 40 -1.36 -14.66 4.35
C ALA A 40 -0.51 -13.69 5.18
N ILE A 41 0.39 -14.20 6.02
CA ILE A 41 1.32 -13.38 6.81
C ILE A 41 2.29 -12.64 5.89
N ALA A 42 2.85 -13.31 4.89
CA ALA A 42 3.75 -12.67 3.91
C ALA A 42 3.03 -11.56 3.14
N ALA A 43 1.78 -11.79 2.71
CA ALA A 43 0.96 -10.79 2.05
C ALA A 43 0.65 -9.59 2.95
N LEU A 44 0.33 -9.83 4.23
CA LEU A 44 0.10 -8.76 5.20
C LEU A 44 1.35 -7.89 5.39
N VAL A 45 2.52 -8.52 5.56
CA VAL A 45 3.80 -7.81 5.68
C VAL A 45 4.08 -6.99 4.43
N LEU A 46 3.85 -7.55 3.24
CA LEU A 46 4.04 -6.83 1.97
C LEU A 46 3.15 -5.59 1.90
N VAL A 47 1.87 -5.71 2.26
CA VAL A 47 0.95 -4.56 2.28
C VAL A 47 1.43 -3.49 3.25
N ILE A 48 1.81 -3.86 4.47
CA ILE A 48 2.31 -2.90 5.47
C ILE A 48 3.54 -2.16 4.93
N VAL A 49 4.51 -2.89 4.39
CA VAL A 49 5.73 -2.30 3.81
C VAL A 49 5.39 -1.37 2.64
N ALA A 50 4.51 -1.80 1.73
CA ALA A 50 4.08 -0.99 0.59
C ALA A 50 3.36 0.29 1.04
N THR A 51 2.44 0.21 2.01
CA THR A 51 1.73 1.36 2.54
C THR A 51 2.69 2.35 3.20
N LEU A 52 3.63 1.87 4.03
CA LEU A 52 4.64 2.72 4.65
C LEU A 52 5.55 3.37 3.60
N PHE A 53 5.97 2.61 2.60
CA PHE A 53 6.78 3.11 1.50
C PHE A 53 6.06 4.24 0.74
N ILE A 54 4.81 4.01 0.34
CA ILE A 54 3.97 5.02 -0.35
C ILE A 54 3.78 6.26 0.53
N SER A 55 3.47 6.07 1.82
CA SER A 55 3.23 7.18 2.75
C SER A 55 4.45 8.10 2.86
N ILE A 56 5.65 7.52 2.99
CA ILE A 56 6.89 8.28 3.17
C ILE A 56 7.37 8.89 1.84
N ARG A 57 7.34 8.13 0.74
CA ARG A 57 7.91 8.55 -0.55
C ARG A 57 6.98 9.40 -1.40
N ILE A 58 5.67 9.23 -1.26
CA ILE A 58 4.67 9.90 -2.11
C ILE A 58 3.83 10.86 -1.28
N THR A 59 3.15 10.36 -0.24
CA THR A 59 2.20 11.18 0.52
C THR A 59 2.89 12.30 1.31
N GLY A 60 4.09 12.06 1.84
CA GLY A 60 4.89 13.06 2.56
C GLY A 60 5.21 14.29 1.72
N PRO A 61 5.96 14.15 0.61
CA PRO A 61 6.28 15.26 -0.29
C PRO A 61 5.04 15.97 -0.84
N LEU A 62 3.98 15.22 -1.17
CA LEU A 62 2.73 15.80 -1.66
C LEU A 62 2.06 16.70 -0.60
N LYS A 63 2.00 16.27 0.66
CA LYS A 63 1.49 17.11 1.75
C LYS A 63 2.32 18.37 1.96
N GLN A 64 3.64 18.28 1.82
CA GLN A 64 4.52 19.45 1.93
C GLN A 64 4.23 20.48 0.82
N LEU A 65 4.05 20.01 -0.42
CA LEU A 65 3.69 20.87 -1.55
C LEU A 65 2.32 21.54 -1.37
N MET A 66 1.31 20.77 -0.94
CA MET A 66 -0.01 21.33 -0.61
C MET A 66 0.07 22.40 0.49
N ARG A 67 0.95 22.21 1.49
CA ARG A 67 1.15 23.19 2.55
C ARG A 67 1.77 24.49 2.04
N TYR A 68 2.65 24.43 1.04
CA TYR A 68 3.18 25.64 0.40
C TYR A 68 2.11 26.36 -0.43
N MET A 69 1.33 25.62 -1.21
CA MET A 69 0.20 26.17 -1.97
C MET A 69 -0.80 26.90 -1.07
N ASN A 70 -1.16 26.30 0.08
CA ASN A 70 -2.10 26.92 1.01
C ASN A 70 -1.56 28.22 1.63
N GLN A 71 -0.25 28.30 1.93
CA GLN A 71 0.36 29.53 2.45
C GLN A 71 0.33 30.66 1.41
N ILE A 72 0.61 30.32 0.16
CA ILE A 72 0.57 31.26 -0.96
C ILE A 72 -0.87 31.74 -1.21
N GLN A 73 -1.85 30.84 -1.20
CA GLN A 73 -3.26 31.20 -1.33
C GLN A 73 -3.71 32.16 -0.23
N ALA A 74 -3.13 32.06 0.98
CA ALA A 74 -3.38 32.97 2.08
C ALA A 74 -2.66 34.34 1.95
N GLY A 75 -2.08 34.65 0.78
CA GLY A 75 -1.40 35.92 0.50
C GLY A 75 0.06 35.96 0.94
N ARG A 76 0.64 34.85 1.41
CA ARG A 76 2.08 34.77 1.72
C ARG A 76 2.85 34.41 0.46
N LEU A 77 3.23 35.39 -0.35
CA LEU A 77 3.99 35.16 -1.60
C LEU A 77 5.48 34.85 -1.36
N HIS A 78 6.03 35.20 -0.19
CA HIS A 78 7.42 34.89 0.19
C HIS A 78 7.54 33.51 0.86
N VAL A 79 7.05 32.46 0.20
CA VAL A 79 7.19 31.09 0.70
C VAL A 79 8.32 30.41 -0.05
N ASP A 80 9.34 30.05 0.71
CA ASP A 80 10.52 29.37 0.17
C ASP A 80 10.24 27.87 -0.02
N ILE A 81 9.89 27.49 -1.25
CA ILE A 81 9.50 26.13 -1.62
C ILE A 81 10.76 25.25 -1.67
N HIS A 82 11.17 24.72 -0.52
CA HIS A 82 12.29 23.78 -0.41
C HIS A 82 11.79 22.33 -0.47
N LEU A 83 11.75 21.75 -1.67
CA LEU A 83 11.58 20.32 -1.87
C LEU A 83 12.90 19.73 -2.38
N SER A 84 13.62 18.97 -1.55
CA SER A 84 14.92 18.35 -1.91
C SER A 84 14.75 17.13 -2.84
N SER A 85 13.57 16.93 -3.41
CA SER A 85 13.27 15.78 -4.24
C SER A 85 13.89 15.92 -5.63
N ARG A 86 14.50 14.85 -6.13
CA ARG A 86 15.07 14.78 -7.50
C ARG A 86 14.15 14.06 -8.49
N ASP A 87 12.94 13.73 -8.06
CA ASP A 87 11.91 13.03 -8.82
C ASP A 87 10.89 14.02 -9.42
N GLU A 88 9.74 13.49 -9.85
CA GLU A 88 8.63 14.24 -10.43
C GLU A 88 8.10 15.33 -9.47
N PHE A 89 8.15 15.10 -8.15
CA PHE A 89 7.74 16.11 -7.17
C PHE A 89 8.71 17.28 -7.11
N GLY A 90 10.00 17.03 -7.32
CA GLY A 90 11.01 18.07 -7.44
C GLY A 90 10.81 18.94 -8.68
N VAL A 91 10.49 18.32 -9.81
CA VAL A 91 10.14 19.02 -11.05
C VAL A 91 8.90 19.88 -10.83
N LEU A 92 7.85 19.31 -10.24
CA LEU A 92 6.61 20.02 -9.94
C LEU A 92 6.83 21.21 -9.00
N ALA A 93 7.66 21.05 -7.96
CA ALA A 93 8.00 22.12 -7.03
C ALA A 93 8.74 23.28 -7.72
N ARG A 94 9.61 22.99 -8.69
CA ARG A 94 10.29 24.03 -9.50
C ARG A 94 9.30 24.78 -10.38
N HIS A 95 8.46 24.08 -11.13
CA HIS A 95 7.44 24.74 -11.96
C HIS A 95 6.48 25.60 -11.13
N PHE A 96 6.10 25.12 -9.94
CA PHE A 96 5.27 25.90 -9.03
C PHE A 96 5.97 27.18 -8.56
N ARG A 97 7.28 27.12 -8.27
CA ARG A 97 8.09 28.30 -7.96
C ARG A 97 8.13 29.29 -9.12
N ASP A 98 8.39 28.81 -10.34
CA ASP A 98 8.46 29.68 -11.54
C ASP A 98 7.14 30.43 -11.80
N MET A 99 6.00 29.75 -11.58
CA MET A 99 4.68 30.38 -11.66
C MET A 99 4.52 31.48 -10.61
N MET A 100 4.97 31.24 -9.37
CA MET A 100 4.90 32.23 -8.30
C MET A 100 5.78 33.46 -8.56
N ASP A 101 6.97 33.25 -9.10
CA ASP A 101 7.86 34.35 -9.50
C ASP A 101 7.19 35.19 -10.60
N THR A 102 6.48 34.57 -11.53
CA THR A 102 5.70 35.26 -12.56
C THR A 102 4.57 36.09 -11.94
N VAL A 103 3.77 35.51 -11.03
CA VAL A 103 2.69 36.23 -10.33
C VAL A 103 3.24 37.43 -9.56
N ASN A 104 4.35 37.25 -8.83
CA ASN A 104 4.97 38.33 -8.07
C ASN A 104 5.47 39.46 -8.98
N ASN A 105 6.06 39.13 -10.13
CA ASN A 105 6.48 40.12 -11.12
C ASN A 105 5.30 40.88 -11.74
N LEU A 106 4.17 40.21 -11.99
CA LEU A 106 2.95 40.86 -12.47
C LEU A 106 2.40 41.87 -11.45
N ILE A 107 2.36 41.47 -10.17
CA ILE A 107 1.94 42.36 -9.07
C ILE A 107 2.85 43.59 -9.00
N LEU A 108 4.17 43.41 -9.02
CA LEU A 108 5.14 44.51 -8.98
C LEU A 108 5.03 45.45 -10.19
N ARG A 109 4.70 44.91 -11.36
CA ARG A 109 4.49 45.70 -12.57
C ARG A 109 3.25 46.58 -12.45
N GLU A 110 2.14 46.04 -11.96
CA GLU A 110 0.91 46.81 -11.74
C GLU A 110 1.16 47.95 -10.75
N TYR A 111 1.83 47.67 -9.63
CA TYR A 111 2.21 48.71 -8.67
C TYR A 111 3.02 49.83 -9.32
N ARG A 112 4.00 49.52 -10.18
CA ARG A 112 4.81 50.56 -10.85
C ARG A 112 4.02 51.43 -11.81
N LEU A 113 2.92 50.93 -12.37
CA LEU A 113 2.07 51.67 -13.30
C LEU A 113 1.13 52.65 -12.58
N GLU A 114 0.70 52.34 -11.35
CA GLU A 114 -0.18 53.24 -10.57
C GLU A 114 0.56 54.46 -9.96
N ILE A 115 1.88 54.40 -9.81
CA ILE A 115 2.71 55.48 -9.20
C ILE A 115 3.40 56.37 -10.25
N ALA A 116 3.21 56.11 -11.54
CA ALA A 116 3.79 56.87 -12.66
C ALA A 116 2.74 57.79 -13.29
#